data_AF-A0A2M7KGJ0-F1
#
_entry.id   AF-A0A2M7KGJ0-F1
#
_cell.length_a   1.000
_cell.length_b   1.000
_cell.length_c   1.000
_cell.angle_alpha   90.00
_cell.angle_beta   90.00
_cell.angle_gamma   90.00
#
_symmetry.space_group_name_H-M   'P 1'
#
loop_
_entity.id
_entity.type
_entity.pdbx_description
1 polymer ?
#
loop_
_entity_poly.entity_id
_entity_poly.type
_entity_poly.pdbx_seq_one_letter_code
_entity_poly.pdbx_strand_id
1 'polypeptide(L)'
;ATDGEAAFTLGPQQLLIDLPIRVTGLQDNGCCAVYSNHRPWFRPVPVHDGIAYFQEPIERANEVWVGNVFVSDNPNVKLTLVADGQAEGRKPFLEVHNPTDGAIATTLRSPEHAPVFGGMTREVTVPAGDSVRLRGDGR
;
A
#
# COMPACT_ATOMS: atom_id res chain seq x y z
N ALA A 1 3.23 11.12 6.48
CA ALA A 1 2.30 10.81 5.40
C ALA A 1 1.11 11.76 5.52
N THR A 2 0.58 12.18 4.38
CA THR A 2 -0.68 12.91 4.25
C THR A 2 -1.63 12.00 3.49
N ASP A 3 -2.87 11.86 3.96
CA ASP A 3 -3.89 10.97 3.34
C ASP A 3 -3.43 9.53 3.08
N GLY A 4 -2.61 8.99 3.99
CA GLY A 4 -2.12 7.61 3.92
C GLY A 4 -0.93 7.39 2.97
N GLU A 5 -0.31 8.44 2.44
CA GLU A 5 0.87 8.34 1.57
C GLU A 5 1.96 9.39 1.84
N ALA A 6 3.17 9.11 1.38
CA ALA A 6 4.29 10.04 1.30
C ALA A 6 5.07 9.77 0.01
N ALA A 7 5.44 10.84 -0.68
CA ALA A 7 6.33 10.80 -1.83
C ALA A 7 7.50 11.75 -1.60
N PHE A 8 8.70 11.33 -1.95
CA PHE A 8 9.92 12.11 -1.77
C PHE A 8 11.04 11.61 -2.68
N THR A 9 12.05 12.45 -2.87
CA THR A 9 13.28 12.09 -3.59
C THR A 9 14.42 11.91 -2.61
N LEU A 10 15.18 10.84 -2.79
CA LEU A 10 16.40 10.55 -2.06
C LEU A 10 17.60 10.57 -3.00
N GLY A 11 18.80 10.78 -2.44
CA GLY A 11 20.05 10.66 -3.17
C GLY A 11 20.25 11.71 -4.29
N PRO A 12 21.42 11.69 -4.95
CA PRO A 12 22.59 10.92 -4.57
C PRO A 12 23.21 11.42 -3.25
N GLN A 13 23.66 10.51 -2.39
CA GLN A 13 24.38 10.79 -1.14
C GLN A 13 25.54 9.79 -0.97
N GLN A 14 26.64 10.23 -0.32
CA GLN A 14 27.79 9.37 -0.01
C GLN A 14 27.73 8.91 1.44
N LEU A 15 26.95 7.87 1.71
CA LEU A 15 26.91 7.17 3.00
C LEU A 15 27.39 5.72 2.81
N LEU A 16 27.83 5.08 3.89
CA LEU A 16 28.29 3.68 3.87
C LEU A 16 27.18 2.66 3.66
N ILE A 17 25.93 3.06 3.89
CA ILE A 17 24.74 2.20 3.82
C ILE A 17 23.60 2.95 3.13
N ASP A 18 22.65 2.20 2.58
CA ASP A 18 21.37 2.73 2.11
C ASP A 18 20.64 3.48 3.25
N LEU A 19 19.82 4.48 2.91
CA LEU A 19 19.25 5.38 3.91
C LEU A 19 18.08 4.71 4.66
N PRO A 20 18.12 4.58 6.00
CA PRO A 20 16.98 4.15 6.78
C PRO A 20 15.92 5.25 6.85
N ILE A 21 14.67 4.88 6.61
CA ILE A 21 13.55 5.81 6.51
C ILE A 21 12.47 5.42 7.50
N ARG A 22 11.92 6.44 8.16
CA ARG A 22 10.74 6.34 9.01
C ARG A 22 9.63 7.21 8.43
N VAL A 23 8.49 6.61 8.11
CA VAL A 23 7.29 7.34 7.70
C VAL A 23 6.18 7.13 8.72
N THR A 24 5.61 8.23 9.22
CA THR A 24 4.52 8.24 10.19
C THR A 24 3.20 8.64 9.52
N GLY A 25 2.07 8.37 10.18
CA GLY A 25 0.73 8.74 9.69
C GLY A 25 0.16 7.76 8.67
N LEU A 26 0.60 6.49 8.73
CA LEU A 26 0.08 5.39 7.92
C LEU A 26 -0.95 4.60 8.72
N GLN A 27 -1.77 3.81 8.05
CA GLN A 27 -2.79 2.96 8.67
C GLN A 27 -2.19 1.60 9.07
N ASP A 28 -2.32 1.26 10.35
CA ASP A 28 -1.98 -0.06 10.90
C ASP A 28 -2.80 -1.18 10.29
N ASN A 29 -2.15 -2.33 10.07
CA ASN A 29 -2.76 -3.51 9.44
C ASN A 29 -3.47 -3.19 8.10
N GLY A 30 -3.03 -2.12 7.41
CA GLY A 30 -3.42 -1.80 6.05
C GLY A 30 -2.44 -2.35 5.01
N CYS A 31 -2.77 -2.22 3.73
CA CYS A 31 -1.91 -2.68 2.64
C CYS A 31 -0.81 -1.65 2.30
N CYS A 32 0.12 -1.43 3.24
CA CYS A 32 1.23 -0.50 3.02
C CYS A 32 2.34 -1.11 2.15
N ALA A 33 2.86 -0.32 1.21
CA ALA A 33 3.97 -0.73 0.37
C ALA A 33 4.88 0.45 0.03
N VAL A 34 6.11 0.13 -0.33
CA VAL A 34 7.08 1.04 -0.94
C VAL A 34 7.16 0.77 -2.43
N TYR A 35 7.21 1.82 -3.23
CA TYR A 35 7.40 1.79 -4.68
C TYR A 35 8.46 2.83 -5.06
N SER A 36 9.30 2.53 -6.04
CA SER A 36 10.34 3.47 -6.46
C SER A 36 10.61 3.39 -7.95
N ASN A 37 11.26 4.41 -8.52
CA ASN A 37 11.70 4.35 -9.92
C ASN A 37 12.79 3.29 -10.18
N HIS A 38 13.60 2.93 -9.18
CA HIS A 38 14.59 1.84 -9.30
C HIS A 38 13.99 0.44 -9.12
N ARG A 39 12.94 0.34 -8.29
CA ARG A 39 12.18 -0.90 -8.05
C ARG A 39 10.70 -0.62 -8.33
N PRO A 40 10.27 -0.64 -9.61
CA PRO A 40 8.92 -0.27 -10.01
C PRO A 40 7.91 -1.40 -9.77
N TRP A 41 7.85 -1.87 -8.53
CA TRP A 41 6.86 -2.81 -8.04
C TRP A 41 6.58 -2.53 -6.57
N PHE A 42 5.38 -2.91 -6.11
CA PHE A 42 5.01 -2.76 -4.70
C PHE A 42 5.80 -3.73 -3.84
N ARG A 43 6.49 -3.19 -2.83
CA ARG A 43 7.18 -3.97 -1.80
C ARG A 43 6.44 -3.76 -0.48
N PRO A 44 5.68 -4.76 0.00
CA PRO A 44 4.94 -4.64 1.25
C PRO A 44 5.86 -4.27 2.41
N VAL A 45 5.42 -3.36 3.26
CA VAL A 45 6.12 -2.99 4.50
C VAL A 45 5.13 -3.01 5.66
N PRO A 46 5.54 -3.55 6.83
CA PRO A 46 4.68 -3.54 8.00
C PRO A 46 4.50 -2.10 8.50
N VAL A 47 3.29 -1.82 8.98
CA VAL A 47 2.96 -0.60 9.72
C VAL A 47 2.62 -0.99 11.14
N HIS A 48 3.27 -0.33 12.10
CA HIS A 48 3.01 -0.50 13.53
C HIS A 48 2.94 0.87 14.20
N ASP A 49 1.86 1.12 14.95
CA ASP A 49 1.56 2.40 15.58
C ASP A 49 1.57 3.58 14.60
N GLY A 50 1.11 3.32 13.38
CA GLY A 50 1.06 4.25 12.26
C GLY A 50 2.42 4.58 11.64
N ILE A 51 3.42 3.74 11.88
CA ILE A 51 4.81 3.93 11.43
C ILE A 51 5.28 2.77 10.56
N ALA A 52 5.86 3.10 9.39
CA ALA A 52 6.62 2.17 8.57
C ALA A 52 8.11 2.48 8.65
N TYR A 53 8.92 1.41 8.71
CA TYR A 53 10.38 1.46 8.65
C TYR A 53 10.89 0.64 7.47
N PHE A 54 11.77 1.23 6.66
CA PHE A 54 12.38 0.58 5.51
C PHE A 54 13.68 1.29 5.13
N GLN A 55 14.36 0.76 4.11
CA GLN A 55 15.65 1.26 3.65
C GLN A 55 15.66 1.36 2.13
N GLU A 56 16.20 2.46 1.59
CA GLU A 56 16.25 2.71 0.14
C GLU A 56 17.65 3.12 -0.33
N PRO A 57 18.04 2.72 -1.56
CA PRO A 57 19.31 3.08 -2.14
C PRO A 57 19.41 4.59 -2.40
N ILE A 58 20.60 5.14 -2.13
CA ILE A 58 20.91 6.57 -2.23
C ILE A 58 22.14 6.88 -3.07
N GLU A 59 22.71 5.88 -3.76
CA GLU A 59 23.86 6.05 -4.66
C GLU A 59 23.50 6.87 -5.90
N ARG A 60 22.21 6.85 -6.27
CA ARG A 60 21.61 7.61 -7.37
C ARG A 60 20.34 8.29 -6.86
N ALA A 61 19.87 9.31 -7.58
CA ALA A 61 18.57 9.91 -7.32
C ALA A 61 17.47 8.83 -7.41
N ASN A 62 16.63 8.74 -6.39
CA ASN A 62 15.59 7.73 -6.24
C ASN A 62 14.27 8.42 -5.87
N GLU A 63 13.26 8.28 -6.72
CA GLU A 63 11.91 8.76 -6.44
C GLU A 63 11.15 7.65 -5.73
N VAL A 64 10.74 7.93 -4.50
CA VAL A 64 10.14 6.93 -3.61
C VAL A 64 8.73 7.36 -3.25
N TRP A 65 7.82 6.41 -3.37
CA TRP A 65 6.47 6.48 -2.81
C TRP A 65 6.33 5.42 -1.72
N VAL A 66 5.69 5.77 -0.61
CA VAL A 66 5.28 4.84 0.43
C VAL A 66 3.90 5.21 0.95
N GLY A 67 3.01 4.25 1.06
CA GLY A 67 1.66 4.52 1.51
C GLY A 67 0.82 3.26 1.63
N ASN A 68 -0.34 3.38 2.25
CA ASN A 68 -1.39 2.39 2.16
C ASN A 68 -1.97 2.42 0.75
N VAL A 69 -1.70 1.38 -0.06
CA VAL A 69 -2.08 1.34 -1.48
C VAL A 69 -3.60 1.50 -1.64
N PHE A 70 -4.35 0.95 -0.69
CA PHE A 70 -5.76 1.24 -0.49
C PHE A 70 -6.03 1.52 0.99
N VAL A 71 -6.95 2.43 1.24
CA VAL A 71 -7.55 2.71 2.55
C VAL A 71 -9.04 2.41 2.49
N SER A 72 -9.64 2.14 3.64
CA SER A 72 -11.06 1.89 3.80
C SER A 72 -11.65 2.95 4.71
N ASP A 73 -12.87 3.41 4.43
CA ASP A 73 -13.64 4.25 5.35
C ASP A 73 -14.15 3.50 6.59
N ASN A 74 -13.94 2.18 6.66
CA ASN A 74 -14.28 1.34 7.81
C ASN A 74 -13.03 0.68 8.41
N PRO A 75 -12.59 1.06 9.63
CA PRO A 75 -11.34 0.57 10.23
C PRO A 75 -11.37 -0.92 10.61
N ASN A 76 -12.55 -1.56 10.60
CA ASN A 76 -12.70 -2.98 10.90
C ASN A 76 -12.31 -3.87 9.71
N VAL A 77 -12.24 -3.32 8.50
CA VAL A 77 -11.79 -4.04 7.30
C VAL A 77 -10.27 -4.14 7.28
N LYS A 78 -9.75 -5.30 6.90
CA LYS A 78 -8.31 -5.53 6.68
C LYS A 78 -8.04 -5.69 5.19
N LEU A 79 -6.94 -5.13 4.72
CA LEU A 79 -6.62 -5.03 3.29
C LEU A 79 -5.26 -5.64 3.01
N THR A 80 -5.18 -6.48 1.98
CA THR A 80 -3.92 -7.07 1.52
C THR A 80 -3.79 -6.91 0.01
N LEU A 81 -2.75 -6.24 -0.46
CA LEU A 81 -2.42 -6.25 -1.89
C LEU A 81 -1.58 -7.49 -2.19
N VAL A 82 -2.13 -8.40 -2.98
CA VAL A 82 -1.45 -9.63 -3.38
C VAL A 82 -0.71 -9.39 -4.70
N ALA A 83 0.61 -9.23 -4.60
CA ALA A 83 1.51 -9.09 -5.75
C ALA A 83 2.36 -10.36 -5.97
N ASP A 84 2.88 -10.95 -4.89
CA ASP A 84 3.76 -12.11 -4.94
C ASP A 84 2.99 -13.45 -5.01
N GLY A 85 3.61 -14.47 -5.60
CA GLY A 85 3.03 -15.81 -5.76
C GLY A 85 2.01 -15.94 -6.89
N GLN A 86 1.78 -14.86 -7.67
CA GLN A 86 1.01 -14.94 -8.89
C GLN A 86 1.86 -15.48 -10.06
N ALA A 87 1.20 -16.12 -11.04
CA ALA A 87 1.86 -16.48 -12.29
C ALA A 87 2.45 -15.24 -12.98
N GLU A 88 3.57 -15.43 -13.67
CA GLU A 88 4.27 -14.35 -14.38
C GLU A 88 3.31 -13.54 -15.28
N GLY A 89 3.43 -12.21 -15.24
CA GLY A 89 2.59 -11.29 -16.00
C GLY A 89 1.20 -11.00 -15.42
N ARG A 90 0.82 -11.60 -14.28
CA ARG A 90 -0.45 -11.24 -13.62
C ARG A 90 -0.35 -9.92 -12.85
N LYS A 91 -1.42 -9.12 -12.96
CA LYS A 91 -1.56 -7.88 -12.21
C LYS A 91 -1.84 -8.17 -10.73
N PRO A 92 -1.35 -7.33 -9.80
CA PRO A 92 -1.76 -7.38 -8.41
C PRO A 92 -3.29 -7.29 -8.26
N PHE A 93 -3.83 -7.95 -7.24
CA PHE A 93 -5.23 -7.80 -6.84
C PHE A 93 -5.32 -7.52 -5.34
N LEU A 94 -6.41 -6.89 -4.93
CA LEU A 94 -6.68 -6.55 -3.54
C LEU A 94 -7.56 -7.64 -2.91
N GLU A 95 -7.16 -8.15 -1.76
CA GLU A 95 -8.02 -8.89 -0.86
C GLU A 95 -8.55 -7.96 0.22
N VAL A 96 -9.85 -8.08 0.47
CA VAL A 96 -10.60 -7.26 1.44
C VAL A 96 -11.22 -8.23 2.44
N HIS A 97 -10.79 -8.16 3.68
CA HIS A 97 -11.13 -9.12 4.72
C HIS A 97 -12.02 -8.49 5.79
N ASN A 98 -13.08 -9.17 6.18
CA ASN A 98 -13.96 -8.80 7.27
C ASN A 98 -13.86 -9.84 8.41
N PRO A 99 -13.10 -9.54 9.48
CA PRO A 99 -12.94 -10.45 10.61
C PRO A 99 -14.11 -10.40 11.61
N THR A 100 -15.17 -9.64 11.33
CA THR A 100 -16.28 -9.43 12.27
C THR A 100 -17.45 -10.38 12.01
N ASP A 101 -18.39 -10.45 12.96
CA ASP A 101 -19.58 -11.30 12.87
C ASP A 101 -20.74 -10.69 12.06
N GLY A 102 -20.56 -9.48 11.51
CA GLY A 102 -21.57 -8.78 10.70
C GLY A 102 -21.04 -8.46 9.30
N ALA A 103 -21.93 -8.36 8.31
CA ALA A 103 -21.54 -7.88 6.99
C ALA A 103 -21.11 -6.40 7.05
N ILE A 104 -20.05 -6.05 6.33
CA ILE A 104 -19.53 -4.67 6.24
C ILE A 104 -19.71 -4.16 4.81
N ALA A 105 -20.38 -3.03 4.65
CA ALA A 105 -20.29 -2.19 3.46
C ALA A 105 -19.27 -1.08 3.71
N THR A 106 -18.33 -0.90 2.78
CA THR A 106 -17.26 0.11 2.89
C THR A 106 -16.90 0.68 1.52
N THR A 107 -16.39 1.92 1.52
CA THR A 107 -15.69 2.49 0.38
C THR A 107 -14.20 2.29 0.54
N LEU A 108 -13.60 1.66 -0.47
CA LEU A 108 -12.15 1.59 -0.63
C LEU A 108 -11.67 2.71 -1.53
N ARG A 109 -10.55 3.33 -1.16
CA ARG A 109 -9.93 4.42 -1.92
C ARG A 109 -8.43 4.18 -2.00
N SER A 110 -7.86 4.40 -3.18
CA SER A 110 -6.41 4.52 -3.34
C SER A 110 -6.04 6.00 -3.20
N PRO A 111 -4.98 6.35 -2.43
CA PRO A 111 -4.45 7.71 -2.41
C PRO A 111 -4.16 8.23 -3.82
N GLU A 112 -4.22 9.55 -4.02
CA GLU A 112 -4.16 10.17 -5.35
C GLU A 112 -2.85 9.85 -6.08
N HIS A 113 -1.73 9.82 -5.36
CA HIS A 113 -0.40 9.61 -5.94
C HIS A 113 0.08 8.16 -5.85
N ALA A 114 -0.77 7.24 -5.40
CA ALA A 114 -0.43 5.82 -5.36
C ALA A 114 -0.10 5.30 -6.77
N PRO A 115 1.07 4.68 -6.99
CA PRO A 115 1.41 4.09 -8.28
C PRO A 115 0.35 3.09 -8.72
N VAL A 116 0.08 2.97 -10.02
CA VAL A 116 -0.89 2.02 -10.61
C VAL A 116 -2.37 2.26 -10.27
N PHE A 117 -2.70 2.62 -9.03
CA PHE A 117 -4.07 2.68 -8.52
C PHE A 117 -4.54 4.09 -8.12
N GLY A 118 -3.71 5.11 -8.30
CA GLY A 118 -3.94 6.49 -7.91
C GLY A 118 -5.37 7.00 -8.17
N GLY A 119 -6.04 7.46 -7.10
CA GLY A 119 -7.40 8.01 -7.16
C GLY A 119 -8.52 7.00 -7.42
N MET A 120 -8.24 5.69 -7.48
CA MET A 120 -9.29 4.68 -7.59
C MET A 120 -10.21 4.69 -6.37
N THR A 121 -11.50 4.50 -6.60
CA THR A 121 -12.51 4.34 -5.56
C THR A 121 -13.41 3.15 -5.90
N ARG A 122 -13.76 2.33 -4.91
CA ARG A 122 -14.63 1.17 -5.10
C ARG A 122 -15.48 0.91 -3.86
N GLU A 123 -16.78 0.80 -4.05
CA GLU A 123 -17.67 0.31 -3.00
C GLU A 123 -17.62 -1.22 -2.95
N VAL A 124 -17.61 -1.78 -1.75
CA VAL A 124 -17.56 -3.22 -1.54
C VAL A 124 -18.38 -3.62 -0.32
N THR A 125 -19.08 -4.74 -0.44
CA THR A 125 -19.72 -5.41 0.69
C THR A 125 -18.99 -6.73 0.94
N VAL A 126 -18.53 -6.93 2.17
CA VAL A 126 -17.82 -8.14 2.60
C VAL A 126 -18.68 -8.85 3.65
N PRO A 127 -19.08 -10.13 3.42
CA PRO A 127 -19.82 -10.91 4.40
C PRO A 127 -19.08 -11.06 5.74
N ALA A 128 -19.80 -11.42 6.80
CA ALA A 128 -19.23 -11.71 8.10
C ALA A 128 -18.20 -12.84 8.02
N GLY A 129 -17.03 -12.66 8.64
CA GLY A 129 -15.95 -13.64 8.67
C GLY A 129 -15.34 -14.01 7.32
N ASP A 130 -15.61 -13.26 6.25
CA ASP A 130 -15.25 -13.63 4.87
C ASP A 130 -14.27 -12.63 4.23
N SER A 131 -13.81 -12.97 3.02
CA SER A 131 -12.92 -12.14 2.20
C SER A 131 -13.41 -12.07 0.76
N VAL A 132 -13.31 -10.89 0.16
CA VAL A 132 -13.55 -10.72 -1.29
C VAL A 132 -12.28 -10.28 -2.01
N ARG A 133 -12.20 -10.62 -3.30
CA ARG A 133 -11.10 -10.28 -4.19
C ARG A 133 -11.54 -9.21 -5.17
N LEU A 134 -10.83 -8.09 -5.17
CA LEU A 134 -11.00 -7.02 -6.15
C LEU A 134 -9.80 -7.06 -7.08
N ARG A 135 -10.04 -7.48 -8.31
CA ARG A 135 -9.03 -7.39 -9.36
C ARG A 135 -9.06 -5.98 -9.92
N GLY A 136 -7.87 -5.43 -10.19
CA GLY A 136 -7.77 -4.20 -10.96
C GLY A 136 -8.21 -4.46 -12.40
N ASP A 137 -9.51 -4.35 -12.65
CA ASP A 137 -10.02 -3.77 -13.89
C ASP A 137 -9.59 -2.30 -13.89
N GLY A 138 -8.27 -2.10 -14.11
CA GLY A 138 -7.76 -0.80 -14.53
C GLY A 138 -8.62 -0.33 -15.70
N ARG A 139 -8.89 0.97 -15.72
CA ARG A 139 -9.43 1.64 -16.91
C ARG A 139 -8.86 1.05 -18.20
#